data_AF-A0A924R292-F1
#
_entry.id   AF-A0A924R292-F1
#
_cell.length_a   1.000
_cell.length_b   1.000
_cell.length_c   1.000
_cell.angle_alpha   90.00
_cell.angle_beta   90.00
_cell.angle_gamma   90.00
#
_symmetry.space_group_name_H-M   'P 1'
#
loop_
_entity.id
_entity.type
_entity.pdbx_description
1 polymer ?
#
loop_
_entity_poly.entity_id
_entity_poly.type
_entity_poly.pdbx_seq_one_letter_code
_entity_poly.pdbx_strand_id
1 'polypeptide(L)'
;GSAKGRAIYVINADTGDILRSFPTTRSVASDVALVDVNNDGFVDYGYALDTGGNAYRIHFVVGPGTLGLLTAANWKSRRVAYTNGGNRKFLFQPGVFPTANSVYVAMVSGDRERPLIENYPYTTPVLNRAYVYKDDLTASTGDVDMDSPTLIDSTTTATCTSTSLVSDSSKKGWFFNLNENGVGEQGVTSALIAAGLVTFSTNRPIPTSAQSCSGALGEARGYLVNLFNGSGAIAATGGNTCGGRRSSVFPGGGLPPSPVIGVVPVDGIPTAVLIGAPDPTGATTATIGVTKVTPKISNARTRTYKSTNTDQ
;
A
#
# COMPACT_ATOMS: atom_id res chain seq x y z
N GLY A 1 -28.86 10.87 7.92
CA GLY A 1 -29.06 10.47 6.52
C GLY A 1 -28.62 9.03 6.32
N SER A 2 -29.34 8.23 5.53
CA SER A 2 -28.92 6.87 5.18
C SER A 2 -27.56 6.93 4.47
N ALA A 3 -26.56 6.24 5.01
CA ALA A 3 -25.22 6.29 4.48
C ALA A 3 -25.11 5.47 3.19
N LYS A 4 -24.77 6.13 2.08
CA LYS A 4 -24.65 5.53 0.74
C LYS A 4 -23.24 4.98 0.49
N GLY A 5 -23.08 4.13 -0.53
CA GLY A 5 -21.79 3.66 -1.03
C GLY A 5 -21.12 2.55 -0.19
N ARG A 6 -21.90 1.80 0.59
CA ARG A 6 -21.40 0.76 1.52
C ARG A 6 -21.46 -0.65 0.94
N ALA A 7 -20.99 -0.81 -0.29
CA ALA A 7 -20.95 -2.11 -0.94
C ALA A 7 -19.85 -2.19 -1.99
N ILE A 8 -19.33 -3.39 -2.18
CA ILE A 8 -18.45 -3.74 -3.30
C ILE A 8 -19.25 -4.62 -4.25
N TYR A 9 -19.24 -4.30 -5.53
CA TYR A 9 -19.98 -5.02 -6.55
C TYR A 9 -19.04 -5.81 -7.45
N VAL A 10 -19.47 -7.00 -7.87
CA VAL A 10 -18.89 -7.72 -9.00
C VAL A 10 -19.94 -7.72 -10.10
N ILE A 11 -19.56 -7.19 -11.27
CA ILE A 11 -20.47 -6.89 -12.37
C ILE A 11 -20.01 -7.70 -13.59
N ASN A 12 -20.96 -8.27 -14.32
CA ASN A 12 -20.68 -8.88 -15.61
C ASN A 12 -20.25 -7.79 -16.60
N ALA A 13 -19.05 -7.90 -17.16
CA ALA A 13 -18.49 -6.88 -18.04
C ALA A 13 -19.26 -6.73 -19.37
N ASP A 14 -19.92 -7.79 -19.85
CA ASP A 14 -20.64 -7.79 -21.12
C ASP A 14 -22.08 -7.29 -20.95
N THR A 15 -22.78 -7.71 -19.89
CA THR A 15 -24.22 -7.41 -19.69
C THR A 15 -24.49 -6.27 -18.73
N GLY A 16 -23.53 -5.93 -17.86
CA GLY A 16 -23.75 -4.98 -16.76
C GLY A 16 -24.51 -5.56 -15.56
N ASP A 17 -24.84 -6.86 -15.58
CA ASP A 17 -25.57 -7.48 -14.47
C ASP A 17 -24.71 -7.56 -13.21
N ILE A 18 -25.32 -7.26 -12.05
CA ILE A 18 -24.66 -7.45 -10.76
C ILE A 18 -24.62 -8.95 -10.47
N LEU A 19 -23.43 -9.54 -10.59
CA LEU A 19 -23.19 -10.93 -10.23
C LEU A 19 -23.18 -11.11 -8.71
N ARG A 20 -22.56 -10.17 -7.98
CA ARG A 20 -22.52 -10.13 -6.51
C ARG A 20 -22.47 -8.71 -5.95
N SER A 21 -23.04 -8.56 -4.75
CA SER A 21 -22.90 -7.37 -3.92
C SER A 21 -22.44 -7.80 -2.53
N PHE A 22 -21.40 -7.16 -2.03
CA PHE A 22 -20.82 -7.42 -0.70
C PHE A 22 -20.94 -6.17 0.16
N PRO A 23 -21.72 -6.20 1.25
CA PRO A 23 -21.88 -5.04 2.11
C PRO A 23 -20.59 -4.72 2.87
N THR A 24 -20.33 -3.44 3.07
CA THR A 24 -19.21 -2.93 3.89
C THR A 24 -19.74 -2.10 5.06
N THR A 25 -18.88 -1.87 6.05
CA THR A 25 -19.23 -1.14 7.28
C THR A 25 -19.37 0.36 6.98
N ARG A 26 -18.45 0.92 6.19
CA ARG A 26 -18.49 2.31 5.71
C ARG A 26 -18.40 2.40 4.19
N SER A 27 -18.53 3.62 3.68
CA SER A 27 -18.52 3.89 2.26
C SER A 27 -17.16 3.52 1.66
N VAL A 28 -17.15 2.89 0.51
CA VAL A 28 -15.95 2.48 -0.21
C VAL A 28 -15.65 3.52 -1.28
N ALA A 29 -14.46 4.11 -1.22
CA ALA A 29 -13.95 5.05 -2.23
C ALA A 29 -12.71 4.50 -2.94
N SER A 30 -11.98 3.55 -2.32
CA SER A 30 -10.81 2.93 -2.94
C SER A 30 -11.19 2.05 -4.13
N ASP A 31 -10.32 2.01 -5.13
CA ASP A 31 -10.35 0.93 -6.11
C ASP A 31 -10.04 -0.43 -5.47
N VAL A 32 -10.44 -1.51 -6.16
CA VAL A 32 -10.16 -2.88 -5.76
C VAL A 32 -8.78 -3.30 -6.29
N ALA A 33 -7.90 -3.78 -5.42
CA ALA A 33 -6.66 -4.44 -5.84
C ALA A 33 -6.94 -5.92 -6.10
N LEU A 34 -6.54 -6.42 -7.26
CA LEU A 34 -6.74 -7.82 -7.66
C LEU A 34 -5.43 -8.60 -7.47
N VAL A 35 -5.56 -9.85 -7.06
CA VAL A 35 -4.43 -10.74 -6.79
C VAL A 35 -4.68 -12.06 -7.50
N ASP A 36 -3.72 -12.43 -8.34
CA ASP A 36 -3.55 -13.74 -8.94
C ASP A 36 -2.26 -14.33 -8.32
N VAL A 37 -2.41 -15.36 -7.48
CA VAL A 37 -1.34 -15.93 -6.67
C VAL A 37 -0.52 -16.95 -7.47
N ASN A 38 -1.15 -17.68 -8.39
CA ASN A 38 -0.49 -18.70 -9.20
C ASN A 38 -0.10 -18.21 -10.62
N ASN A 39 -0.45 -16.98 -10.97
CA ASN A 39 -0.20 -16.34 -12.25
C ASN A 39 -0.78 -17.15 -13.43
N ASP A 40 -2.00 -17.67 -13.26
CA ASP A 40 -2.74 -18.39 -14.30
C ASP A 40 -3.66 -17.49 -15.16
N GLY A 41 -3.72 -16.20 -14.84
CA GLY A 41 -4.53 -15.20 -15.52
C GLY A 41 -5.94 -15.02 -14.94
N PHE A 42 -6.31 -15.78 -13.91
CA PHE A 42 -7.56 -15.62 -13.16
C PHE A 42 -7.30 -14.96 -11.81
N VAL A 43 -8.24 -14.10 -11.39
CA VAL A 43 -8.15 -13.45 -10.08
C VAL A 43 -8.55 -14.44 -8.99
N ASP A 44 -7.69 -14.62 -7.99
CA ASP A 44 -7.96 -15.43 -6.80
C ASP A 44 -8.60 -14.62 -5.67
N TYR A 45 -8.05 -13.42 -5.45
CA TYR A 45 -8.45 -12.54 -4.36
C TYR A 45 -8.58 -11.09 -4.81
N GLY A 46 -9.48 -10.35 -4.15
CA GLY A 46 -9.60 -8.90 -4.29
C GLY A 46 -9.47 -8.21 -2.94
N TYR A 47 -8.89 -7.02 -2.89
CA TYR A 47 -8.79 -6.20 -1.68
C TYR A 47 -9.38 -4.81 -1.92
N ALA A 48 -10.23 -4.37 -0.99
CA ALA A 48 -10.81 -3.04 -1.00
C ALA A 48 -10.75 -2.43 0.40
N LEU A 49 -10.66 -1.12 0.47
CA LEU A 49 -10.59 -0.37 1.72
C LEU A 49 -11.80 0.55 1.83
N ASP A 50 -12.28 0.81 3.06
CA ASP A 50 -13.37 1.76 3.27
C ASP A 50 -12.92 3.05 3.99
N THR A 51 -13.80 4.04 3.93
CA THR A 51 -13.66 5.34 4.60
C THR A 51 -13.74 5.25 6.14
N GLY A 52 -13.88 4.05 6.71
CA GLY A 52 -13.88 3.80 8.14
C GLY A 52 -12.62 3.13 8.65
N GLY A 53 -11.63 2.89 7.79
CA GLY A 53 -10.40 2.23 8.17
C GLY A 53 -10.50 0.70 8.15
N ASN A 54 -11.46 0.14 7.42
CA ASN A 54 -11.62 -1.31 7.26
C ASN A 54 -10.99 -1.79 5.94
N ALA A 55 -10.37 -2.96 5.97
CA ALA A 55 -9.90 -3.68 4.80
C ALA A 55 -10.74 -4.94 4.58
N TYR A 56 -11.19 -5.15 3.36
CA TYR A 56 -12.00 -6.29 2.94
C TYR A 56 -11.24 -7.16 1.96
N ARG A 57 -11.33 -8.48 2.12
CA ARG A 57 -10.86 -9.46 1.14
C ARG A 57 -12.04 -10.15 0.49
N ILE A 58 -12.03 -10.17 -0.83
CA ILE A 58 -12.93 -10.92 -1.71
C ILE A 58 -12.22 -12.22 -2.12
N HIS A 59 -12.98 -13.31 -2.16
CA HIS A 59 -12.52 -14.65 -2.49
C HIS A 59 -13.21 -15.13 -3.76
N PHE A 60 -12.41 -15.44 -4.77
CA PHE A 60 -12.85 -16.07 -6.02
C PHE A 60 -12.45 -17.55 -6.10
N VAL A 61 -11.61 -18.00 -5.16
CA VAL A 61 -11.18 -19.39 -5.02
C VAL A 61 -11.50 -19.97 -3.64
N VAL A 62 -11.49 -21.31 -3.56
CA VAL A 62 -11.72 -22.07 -2.31
C VAL A 62 -10.73 -21.68 -1.21
N GLY A 63 -9.46 -21.47 -1.56
CA GLY A 63 -8.39 -21.14 -0.62
C GLY A 63 -7.00 -21.29 -1.25
N PRO A 64 -5.94 -20.84 -0.56
CA PRO A 64 -4.60 -20.69 -1.15
C PRO A 64 -3.91 -22.02 -1.50
N GLY A 65 -4.37 -23.15 -0.95
CA GLY A 65 -3.75 -24.46 -1.18
C GLY A 65 -4.23 -25.19 -2.44
N THR A 66 -5.51 -25.06 -2.81
CA THR A 66 -6.09 -25.73 -3.98
C THR A 66 -6.30 -24.76 -5.15
N LEU A 67 -6.54 -23.47 -4.85
CA LEU A 67 -6.92 -22.44 -5.83
C LEU A 67 -8.08 -22.86 -6.77
N GLY A 68 -8.97 -23.74 -6.28
CA GLY A 68 -10.15 -24.15 -7.05
C GLY A 68 -11.10 -22.98 -7.25
N LEU A 69 -11.44 -22.68 -8.51
CA LEU A 69 -12.34 -21.59 -8.88
C LEU A 69 -13.73 -21.78 -8.26
N LEU A 70 -14.26 -20.70 -7.68
CA LEU A 70 -15.63 -20.63 -7.20
C LEU A 70 -16.53 -20.03 -8.28
N THR A 71 -17.77 -20.50 -8.35
CA THR A 71 -18.82 -19.84 -9.14
C THR A 71 -19.24 -18.52 -8.51
N ALA A 72 -19.86 -17.63 -9.29
CA ALA A 72 -20.30 -16.32 -8.82
C ALA A 72 -21.16 -16.38 -7.55
N ALA A 73 -22.05 -17.37 -7.44
CA ALA A 73 -22.89 -17.60 -6.25
C ALA A 73 -22.09 -17.94 -4.98
N ASN A 74 -20.88 -18.48 -5.13
CA ASN A 74 -20.03 -18.94 -4.04
C ASN A 74 -18.89 -17.98 -3.66
N TRP A 75 -18.68 -16.89 -4.42
CA TRP A 75 -17.74 -15.83 -4.02
C TRP A 75 -18.08 -15.28 -2.64
N LYS A 76 -17.07 -14.86 -1.89
CA LYS A 76 -17.25 -14.37 -0.52
C LYS A 76 -16.46 -13.09 -0.32
N SER A 77 -16.94 -12.22 0.55
CA SER A 77 -16.17 -11.08 1.04
C SER A 77 -16.22 -11.05 2.56
N ARG A 78 -15.11 -10.70 3.19
CA ARG A 78 -15.03 -10.51 4.64
C ARG A 78 -14.13 -9.33 4.97
N ARG A 79 -14.40 -8.67 6.09
CA ARG A 79 -13.42 -7.78 6.70
C ARG A 79 -12.25 -8.63 7.21
N VAL A 80 -11.03 -8.24 6.85
CA VAL A 80 -9.79 -8.93 7.25
C VAL A 80 -8.97 -8.12 8.22
N ALA A 81 -9.09 -6.79 8.17
CA ALA A 81 -8.42 -5.89 9.09
C ALA A 81 -9.23 -4.61 9.30
N TYR A 82 -8.97 -3.91 10.39
CA TYR A 82 -9.58 -2.62 10.71
C TYR A 82 -8.66 -1.76 11.57
N THR A 83 -8.87 -0.45 11.59
CA THR A 83 -8.22 0.47 12.54
C THR A 83 -9.15 0.79 13.71
N ASN A 84 -8.62 0.86 14.93
CA ASN A 84 -9.35 1.30 16.11
C ASN A 84 -9.19 2.82 16.32
N GLY A 85 -10.24 3.57 15.97
CA GLY A 85 -10.37 5.00 16.26
C GLY A 85 -9.91 5.95 15.14
N GLY A 86 -10.05 7.24 15.41
CA GLY A 86 -9.51 8.32 14.58
C GLY A 86 -10.24 8.63 13.27
N ASN A 87 -11.28 7.90 12.86
CA ASN A 87 -11.92 8.11 11.54
C ASN A 87 -10.91 8.11 10.38
N ARG A 88 -9.89 7.24 10.44
CA ARG A 88 -8.89 7.10 9.38
C ARG A 88 -9.59 6.61 8.11
N LYS A 89 -9.56 7.44 7.07
CA LYS A 89 -10.13 7.10 5.77
C LYS A 89 -9.05 6.47 4.90
N PHE A 90 -9.41 5.39 4.22
CA PHE A 90 -8.65 4.88 3.10
C PHE A 90 -9.44 5.15 1.82
N LEU A 91 -8.83 5.90 0.91
CA LEU A 91 -9.49 6.43 -0.29
C LEU A 91 -8.93 5.87 -1.59
N PHE A 92 -7.80 5.18 -1.53
CA PHE A 92 -7.07 4.73 -2.70
C PHE A 92 -6.86 3.22 -2.67
N GLN A 93 -6.60 2.66 -3.85
CA GLN A 93 -6.26 1.25 -4.00
C GLN A 93 -5.13 0.85 -3.03
N PRO A 94 -5.25 -0.27 -2.30
CA PRO A 94 -4.12 -0.81 -1.55
C PRO A 94 -3.06 -1.35 -2.51
N GLY A 95 -1.79 -1.24 -2.12
CA GLY A 95 -0.72 -1.98 -2.77
C GLY A 95 -0.74 -3.42 -2.29
N VAL A 96 -0.70 -4.40 -3.19
CA VAL A 96 -0.74 -5.83 -2.84
C VAL A 96 0.51 -6.54 -3.32
N PHE A 97 1.04 -7.43 -2.48
CA PHE A 97 2.15 -8.32 -2.85
C PHE A 97 1.85 -9.74 -2.34
N PRO A 98 1.44 -10.66 -3.22
CA PRO A 98 1.14 -12.02 -2.82
C PRO A 98 2.40 -12.83 -2.52
N THR A 99 2.26 -13.73 -1.57
CA THR A 99 3.15 -14.85 -1.26
C THR A 99 2.27 -16.11 -1.17
N ALA A 100 2.87 -17.29 -1.05
CA ALA A 100 2.12 -18.56 -1.12
C ALA A 100 0.82 -18.59 -0.27
N ASN A 101 0.91 -18.23 1.02
CA ASN A 101 -0.22 -18.29 1.95
C ASN A 101 -0.60 -16.92 2.54
N SER A 102 -0.04 -15.82 2.02
CA SER A 102 -0.27 -14.49 2.59
C SER A 102 -0.19 -13.40 1.53
N VAL A 103 -0.88 -12.29 1.75
CA VAL A 103 -0.75 -11.09 0.93
C VAL A 103 -0.32 -9.94 1.82
N TYR A 104 0.73 -9.23 1.43
CA TYR A 104 1.06 -7.94 2.06
C TYR A 104 0.19 -6.87 1.42
N VAL A 105 -0.58 -6.15 2.24
CA VAL A 105 -1.51 -5.11 1.84
C VAL A 105 -1.01 -3.79 2.42
N ALA A 106 -0.41 -2.96 1.57
CA ALA A 106 0.07 -1.63 1.89
C ALA A 106 -1.04 -0.60 1.70
N MET A 107 -1.19 0.32 2.65
CA MET A 107 -2.22 1.36 2.61
C MET A 107 -1.79 2.59 3.42
N VAL A 108 -2.33 3.75 3.07
CA VAL A 108 -2.06 5.01 3.78
C VAL A 108 -3.35 5.76 4.01
N SER A 109 -3.58 6.24 5.22
CA SER A 109 -4.80 6.97 5.55
C SER A 109 -4.69 8.46 5.22
N GLY A 110 -5.80 9.07 4.82
CA GLY A 110 -5.88 10.50 4.50
C GLY A 110 -7.28 10.90 4.04
N ASP A 111 -7.54 12.20 3.98
CA ASP A 111 -8.84 12.77 3.56
C ASP A 111 -8.61 13.80 2.45
N ARG A 112 -8.20 13.30 1.27
CA ARG A 112 -7.85 14.13 0.10
C ARG A 112 -8.99 15.05 -0.32
N GLU A 113 -10.25 14.66 -0.10
CA GLU A 113 -11.44 15.46 -0.45
C GLU A 113 -11.71 16.62 0.53
N ARG A 114 -10.99 16.68 1.66
CA ARG A 114 -11.00 17.82 2.59
C ARG A 114 -9.58 18.30 2.90
N PRO A 115 -8.83 18.79 1.89
CA PRO A 115 -7.40 19.08 2.03
C PRO A 115 -7.12 20.46 2.67
N LEU A 116 -8.15 21.29 2.85
CA LEU A 116 -7.97 22.67 3.31
C LEU A 116 -7.64 22.74 4.80
N ILE A 117 -6.80 23.72 5.14
CA ILE A 117 -6.35 24.02 6.50
C ILE A 117 -7.52 24.21 7.49
N GLU A 118 -8.63 24.82 7.03
CA GLU A 118 -9.85 25.04 7.83
C GLU A 118 -10.66 23.76 8.09
N ASN A 119 -10.55 22.77 7.20
CA ASN A 119 -11.17 21.45 7.35
C ASN A 119 -10.31 20.50 8.16
N TYR A 120 -9.07 20.90 8.45
CA TYR A 120 -8.17 20.23 9.35
C TYR A 120 -8.12 21.02 10.67
N PRO A 121 -9.08 20.80 11.60
CA PRO A 121 -9.03 21.49 12.87
C PRO A 121 -7.73 21.10 13.58
N TYR A 122 -6.78 22.03 13.63
CA TYR A 122 -5.54 21.90 14.42
C TYR A 122 -5.83 21.58 15.90
N THR A 123 -7.09 21.76 16.33
CA THR A 123 -7.58 21.49 17.68
C THR A 123 -7.86 20.00 17.94
N THR A 124 -8.31 19.20 16.95
CA THR A 124 -8.56 17.74 17.10
C THR A 124 -8.27 16.96 15.80
N PRO A 125 -7.02 17.00 15.29
CA PRO A 125 -6.68 16.38 14.02
C PRO A 125 -6.75 14.85 14.05
N VAL A 126 -7.21 14.25 12.95
CA VAL A 126 -7.03 12.81 12.72
C VAL A 126 -5.55 12.55 12.46
N LEU A 127 -4.92 11.77 13.36
CA LEU A 127 -3.57 11.29 13.16
C LEU A 127 -3.55 10.18 12.12
N ASN A 128 -3.18 10.53 10.90
CA ASN A 128 -3.04 9.57 9.80
C ASN A 128 -1.83 8.65 10.00
N ARG A 129 -1.91 7.50 9.36
CA ARG A 129 -0.90 6.44 9.45
C ARG A 129 -0.69 5.78 8.10
N ALA A 130 0.53 5.31 7.87
CA ALA A 130 0.82 4.34 6.83
C ALA A 130 0.89 2.94 7.47
N TYR A 131 0.40 1.94 6.74
CA TYR A 131 0.31 0.56 7.20
C TYR A 131 0.82 -0.41 6.12
N VAL A 132 1.38 -1.53 6.58
CA VAL A 132 1.35 -2.79 5.84
C VAL A 132 0.68 -3.82 6.72
N TYR A 133 -0.36 -4.46 6.20
CA TYR A 133 -1.03 -5.61 6.80
C TYR A 133 -0.61 -6.89 6.08
N LYS A 134 -0.12 -7.89 6.80
CA LYS A 134 0.17 -9.23 6.28
C LYS A 134 -1.07 -10.09 6.49
N ASP A 135 -1.90 -10.17 5.46
CA ASP A 135 -3.11 -10.98 5.47
C ASP A 135 -2.77 -12.47 5.33
N ASP A 136 -3.38 -13.30 6.17
CA ASP A 136 -3.25 -14.76 6.13
C ASP A 136 -4.39 -15.34 5.28
N LEU A 137 -4.04 -15.89 4.11
CA LEU A 137 -5.02 -16.45 3.18
C LEU A 137 -5.66 -17.74 3.71
N THR A 138 -5.03 -18.41 4.68
CA THR A 138 -5.56 -19.62 5.32
C THR A 138 -6.59 -19.30 6.41
N ALA A 139 -6.58 -18.07 6.94
CA ALA A 139 -7.55 -17.64 7.93
C ALA A 139 -8.95 -17.52 7.32
N SER A 140 -9.89 -18.33 7.83
CA SER A 140 -11.29 -18.37 7.41
C SER A 140 -12.20 -17.43 8.20
N THR A 141 -11.77 -16.99 9.38
CA THR A 141 -12.54 -16.10 10.29
C THR A 141 -11.62 -15.08 10.96
N GLY A 142 -12.23 -14.09 11.63
CA GLY A 142 -11.53 -13.06 12.39
C GLY A 142 -10.96 -11.93 11.53
N ASP A 143 -10.86 -10.75 12.11
CA ASP A 143 -10.19 -9.59 11.56
C ASP A 143 -9.10 -9.08 12.52
N VAL A 144 -8.10 -8.39 11.95
CA VAL A 144 -6.96 -7.87 12.71
C VAL A 144 -7.16 -6.39 13.00
N ASP A 145 -7.05 -6.02 14.27
CA ASP A 145 -6.91 -4.63 14.68
C ASP A 145 -5.50 -4.12 14.33
N MET A 146 -5.41 -3.28 13.31
CA MET A 146 -4.17 -2.67 12.82
C MET A 146 -3.58 -1.62 13.77
N ASP A 147 -4.30 -1.22 14.82
CA ASP A 147 -3.76 -0.33 15.84
C ASP A 147 -3.37 -1.06 17.13
N SER A 148 -3.53 -2.38 17.16
CA SER A 148 -3.15 -3.21 18.31
C SER A 148 -1.65 -3.57 18.30
N PRO A 149 -1.10 -4.08 19.42
CA PRO A 149 0.27 -4.59 19.50
C PRO A 149 0.59 -5.79 18.59
N THR A 150 -0.39 -6.31 17.84
CA THR A 150 -0.16 -7.35 16.82
C THR A 150 0.56 -6.80 15.57
N LEU A 151 0.55 -5.48 15.37
CA LEU A 151 1.41 -4.81 14.41
C LEU A 151 2.68 -4.28 15.08
N ILE A 152 3.72 -4.11 14.28
CA ILE A 152 4.95 -3.41 14.69
C ILE A 152 4.64 -1.91 14.65
N ASP A 153 4.76 -1.24 15.80
CA ASP A 153 4.73 0.23 15.85
C ASP A 153 6.10 0.76 15.41
N SER A 154 6.17 1.19 14.17
CA SER A 154 7.34 1.82 13.56
C SER A 154 7.22 3.35 13.61
N THR A 155 6.44 3.94 14.51
CA THR A 155 6.37 5.40 14.65
C THR A 155 7.74 6.00 14.93
N THR A 156 8.48 5.40 15.87
CA THR A 156 9.92 5.68 15.99
C THR A 156 10.63 5.11 14.76
N THR A 157 11.57 5.87 14.19
CA THR A 157 12.20 5.49 12.93
C THR A 157 12.92 4.15 13.06
N ALA A 158 12.32 3.12 12.44
CA ALA A 158 12.87 1.78 12.40
C ALA A 158 14.18 1.76 11.60
N THR A 159 15.11 0.92 12.03
CA THR A 159 16.41 0.72 11.39
C THR A 159 16.46 -0.66 10.73
N CYS A 160 17.62 -1.03 10.19
CA CYS A 160 17.84 -2.37 9.64
C CYS A 160 17.80 -3.49 10.68
N THR A 161 18.02 -3.18 11.97
CA THR A 161 18.05 -4.17 13.07
C THR A 161 16.77 -4.19 13.89
N SER A 162 15.82 -3.30 13.60
CA SER A 162 14.49 -3.32 14.22
C SER A 162 13.72 -4.58 13.82
N THR A 163 12.81 -5.02 14.70
CA THR A 163 11.88 -6.12 14.44
C THR A 163 11.21 -5.98 13.08
N SER A 164 11.08 -7.09 12.37
CA SER A 164 10.44 -7.16 11.05
C SER A 164 9.45 -8.32 10.95
N LEU A 165 8.58 -8.26 9.95
CA LEU A 165 7.64 -9.33 9.60
C LEU A 165 8.31 -10.62 9.14
N VAL A 166 9.61 -10.58 8.86
CA VAL A 166 10.41 -11.77 8.52
C VAL A 166 11.02 -12.38 9.78
N SER A 167 11.41 -11.55 10.75
CA SER A 167 12.04 -12.01 12.01
C SER A 167 11.03 -12.42 13.09
N ASP A 168 9.80 -11.90 13.03
CA ASP A 168 8.75 -12.18 14.01
C ASP A 168 7.43 -12.53 13.30
N SER A 169 7.13 -13.83 13.25
CA SER A 169 5.91 -14.36 12.61
C SER A 169 4.63 -14.10 13.41
N SER A 170 4.74 -13.68 14.68
CA SER A 170 3.58 -13.28 15.48
C SER A 170 2.98 -11.96 15.01
N LYS A 171 3.80 -11.12 14.36
CA LYS A 171 3.38 -9.83 13.83
C LYS A 171 2.59 -9.97 12.55
N LYS A 172 1.51 -9.20 12.48
CA LYS A 172 0.54 -9.20 11.36
C LYS A 172 0.69 -7.98 10.46
N GLY A 173 1.71 -7.16 10.66
CA GLY A 173 1.93 -5.95 9.89
C GLY A 173 2.82 -4.95 10.62
N TRP A 174 2.92 -3.74 10.07
CA TRP A 174 3.53 -2.59 10.72
C TRP A 174 2.73 -1.32 10.41
N PHE A 175 2.87 -0.31 11.26
CA PHE A 175 2.37 1.03 10.99
C PHE A 175 3.37 2.11 11.44
N PHE A 176 3.22 3.32 10.92
CA PHE A 176 3.83 4.51 11.52
C PHE A 176 2.91 5.73 11.39
N ASN A 177 3.00 6.64 12.35
CA ASN A 177 2.25 7.89 12.34
C ASN A 177 2.80 8.90 11.31
N LEU A 178 1.89 9.58 10.60
CA LEU A 178 2.21 10.70 9.71
C LEU A 178 2.20 12.02 10.49
N ASN A 179 3.18 12.17 11.39
CA ASN A 179 3.40 13.41 12.16
C ASN A 179 4.87 13.78 12.33
N GLU A 180 5.81 12.96 11.82
CA GLU A 180 7.25 13.23 11.86
C GLU A 180 7.60 14.55 11.14
N ASN A 181 6.87 14.87 10.06
CA ASN A 181 7.06 16.10 9.30
C ASN A 181 6.13 17.24 9.76
N GLY A 182 5.40 17.04 10.85
CA GLY A 182 4.48 17.99 11.46
C GLY A 182 3.00 17.61 11.31
N VAL A 183 2.14 18.44 11.89
CA VAL A 183 0.68 18.19 12.00
C VAL A 183 0.02 18.34 10.63
N GLY A 184 -0.95 17.47 10.31
CA GLY A 184 -1.73 17.61 9.07
C GLY A 184 -1.41 16.66 7.95
N GLU A 185 -0.40 15.81 8.07
CA GLU A 185 0.03 14.99 6.94
C GLU A 185 -1.02 13.90 6.63
N GLN A 186 -1.33 13.73 5.34
CA GLN A 186 -2.34 12.82 4.84
C GLN A 186 -1.84 12.04 3.64
N GLY A 187 -2.19 10.76 3.54
CA GLY A 187 -2.03 10.00 2.31
C GLY A 187 -2.95 10.53 1.21
N VAL A 188 -2.39 10.75 0.02
CA VAL A 188 -3.13 11.32 -1.13
C VAL A 188 -3.02 10.48 -2.40
N THR A 189 -2.51 9.27 -2.27
CA THR A 189 -2.31 8.31 -3.36
C THR A 189 -2.59 6.88 -2.94
N SER A 190 -2.66 5.97 -3.92
CA SER A 190 -2.48 4.55 -3.66
C SER A 190 -1.07 4.27 -3.13
N ALA A 191 -0.93 3.10 -2.49
CA ALA A 191 0.37 2.54 -2.18
C ALA A 191 0.79 1.56 -3.27
N LEU A 192 2.09 1.44 -3.49
CA LEU A 192 2.68 0.51 -4.44
C LEU A 192 3.79 -0.29 -3.73
N ILE A 193 3.81 -1.59 -3.96
CA ILE A 193 4.85 -2.49 -3.46
C ILE A 193 5.74 -2.90 -4.64
N ALA A 194 7.03 -2.62 -4.56
CA ALA A 194 8.00 -3.00 -5.57
C ALA A 194 9.38 -3.24 -4.94
N ALA A 195 10.07 -4.30 -5.37
CA ALA A 195 11.45 -4.59 -4.95
C ALA A 195 11.68 -4.62 -3.42
N GLY A 196 10.69 -5.08 -2.64
CA GLY A 196 10.76 -5.13 -1.18
C GLY A 196 10.54 -3.79 -0.48
N LEU A 197 10.08 -2.78 -1.23
CA LEU A 197 9.78 -1.44 -0.75
C LEU A 197 8.30 -1.11 -0.97
N VAL A 198 7.79 -0.23 -0.13
CA VAL A 198 6.47 0.39 -0.24
C VAL A 198 6.68 1.87 -0.56
N THR A 199 5.96 2.36 -1.55
CA THR A 199 5.92 3.78 -1.89
C THR A 199 4.49 4.30 -1.99
N PHE A 200 4.30 5.53 -1.53
CA PHE A 200 3.07 6.29 -1.57
C PHE A 200 3.42 7.77 -1.39
N SER A 201 2.48 8.66 -1.63
CA SER A 201 2.68 10.09 -1.46
C SER A 201 1.69 10.68 -0.46
N THR A 202 2.14 11.75 0.19
CA THR A 202 1.37 12.52 1.16
C THR A 202 1.31 13.98 0.75
N ASN A 203 0.32 14.68 1.29
CA ASN A 203 0.31 16.13 1.37
C ASN A 203 0.10 16.56 2.81
N ARG A 204 0.77 17.65 3.20
CA ARG A 204 0.55 18.32 4.48
C ARG A 204 0.25 19.79 4.25
N PRO A 205 -0.81 20.37 4.83
CA PRO A 205 -1.04 21.81 4.74
C PRO A 205 0.10 22.57 5.43
N ILE A 206 0.66 23.56 4.73
CA ILE A 206 1.59 24.53 5.31
C ILE A 206 0.83 25.85 5.49
N PRO A 207 0.81 26.47 6.68
CA PRO A 207 0.23 27.78 6.87
C PRO A 207 0.88 28.80 5.92
N THR A 208 0.07 29.58 5.21
CA THR A 208 0.56 30.71 4.39
C THR A 208 1.19 31.77 5.30
N SER A 209 2.37 32.28 4.91
CA SER A 209 2.93 33.44 5.61
C SER A 209 2.10 34.69 5.27
N ALA A 210 1.97 35.61 6.23
CA ALA A 210 1.17 36.84 6.07
C ALA A 210 1.63 37.77 4.92
N GLN A 211 2.75 37.43 4.26
CA GLN A 211 3.40 38.23 3.22
C GLN A 211 3.50 37.49 1.87
N SER A 212 2.88 36.30 1.71
CA SER A 212 2.91 35.58 0.43
C SER A 212 1.68 35.90 -0.44
N CYS A 213 1.90 36.35 -1.68
CA CYS A 213 0.84 36.52 -2.70
C CYS A 213 0.44 35.20 -3.39
N SER A 214 1.00 34.05 -2.96
CA SER A 214 0.71 32.72 -3.48
C SER A 214 0.18 31.82 -2.37
N GLY A 215 -0.95 31.13 -2.59
CA GLY A 215 -1.40 30.07 -1.70
C GLY A 215 -0.40 28.92 -1.67
N ALA A 216 0.01 28.47 -0.48
CA ALA A 216 0.84 27.28 -0.35
C ALA A 216 0.00 26.04 -0.69
N LEU A 217 0.37 25.29 -1.73
CA LEU A 217 -0.30 24.04 -2.14
C LEU A 217 -0.06 22.87 -1.16
N GLY A 218 0.41 23.17 0.05
CA GLY A 218 0.93 22.21 1.01
C GLY A 218 2.28 21.62 0.60
N GLU A 219 2.88 20.89 1.54
CA GLU A 219 4.10 20.12 1.33
C GLU A 219 3.73 18.76 0.75
N ALA A 220 4.20 18.47 -0.47
CA ALA A 220 4.11 17.15 -1.06
C ALA A 220 5.32 16.32 -0.65
N ARG A 221 5.11 15.10 -0.16
CA ARG A 221 6.19 14.15 0.13
C ARG A 221 5.94 12.82 -0.53
N GLY A 222 6.99 12.20 -1.02
CA GLY A 222 7.00 10.79 -1.39
C GLY A 222 7.65 9.98 -0.28
N TYR A 223 7.08 8.82 0.01
CA TYR A 223 7.64 7.85 0.94
C TYR A 223 8.26 6.68 0.17
N LEU A 224 9.37 6.14 0.70
CA LEU A 224 9.99 4.91 0.25
C LEU A 224 10.51 4.16 1.48
N VAL A 225 9.78 3.12 1.87
CA VAL A 225 9.99 2.40 3.13
C VAL A 225 10.06 0.90 2.91
N ASN A 226 10.74 0.19 3.82
CA ASN A 226 10.89 -1.25 3.78
C ASN A 226 9.54 -1.96 3.98
N LEU A 227 9.24 -2.95 3.12
CA LEU A 227 8.01 -3.74 3.19
C LEU A 227 7.84 -4.49 4.51
N PHE A 228 8.93 -4.86 5.20
CA PHE A 228 8.88 -5.76 6.33
C PHE A 228 8.94 -5.07 7.70
N ASN A 229 9.34 -3.80 7.79
CA ASN A 229 9.38 -3.10 9.07
C ASN A 229 9.12 -1.59 9.00
N GLY A 230 8.83 -1.02 7.82
CA GLY A 230 8.60 0.41 7.67
C GLY A 230 9.83 1.29 7.92
N SER A 231 11.05 0.75 7.93
CA SER A 231 12.29 1.55 7.97
C SER A 231 12.48 2.33 6.67
N GLY A 232 13.17 3.47 6.72
CA GLY A 232 13.41 4.31 5.54
C GLY A 232 14.42 3.70 4.58
N ALA A 233 14.19 3.85 3.27
CA ALA A 233 15.06 3.32 2.21
C ALA A 233 15.73 4.41 1.35
N ILE A 234 15.43 5.69 1.57
CA ILE A 234 16.03 6.81 0.81
C ILE A 234 17.42 7.11 1.36
N ALA A 235 18.42 7.15 0.46
CA ALA A 235 19.83 7.32 0.79
C ALA A 235 20.34 6.27 1.79
N ALA A 236 19.80 5.05 1.73
CA ALA A 236 20.28 3.92 2.52
C ALA A 236 21.71 3.53 2.12
N THR A 237 22.57 3.29 3.10
CA THR A 237 23.98 2.93 2.88
C THR A 237 24.19 1.41 2.82
N GLY A 238 25.32 0.98 2.28
CA GLY A 238 25.68 -0.45 2.22
C GLY A 238 24.80 -1.30 1.29
N GLY A 239 24.06 -0.65 0.36
CA GLY A 239 23.15 -1.36 -0.55
C GLY A 239 21.87 -1.88 0.12
N ASN A 240 21.59 -1.46 1.36
CA ASN A 240 20.43 -1.90 2.12
C ASN A 240 19.13 -1.22 1.65
N THR A 241 17.99 -1.86 1.96
CA THR A 241 16.63 -1.32 1.77
C THR A 241 16.04 -0.77 3.07
N CYS A 242 16.91 -0.30 3.96
CA CYS A 242 16.59 0.15 5.32
C CYS A 242 17.69 1.09 5.83
N GLY A 243 17.44 1.79 6.95
CA GLY A 243 18.43 2.66 7.60
C GLY A 243 18.65 4.02 6.91
N GLY A 244 17.86 4.33 5.90
CA GLY A 244 17.79 5.65 5.27
C GLY A 244 16.62 6.49 5.79
N ARG A 245 16.31 7.58 5.09
CA ARG A 245 15.12 8.42 5.36
C ARG A 245 13.86 7.72 4.82
N ARG A 246 12.71 7.96 5.47
CA ARG A 246 11.41 7.43 5.00
C ARG A 246 10.82 8.22 3.85
N SER A 247 11.04 9.54 3.83
CA SER A 247 10.42 10.42 2.84
C SER A 247 11.37 11.51 2.32
N SER A 248 10.97 12.09 1.19
CA SER A 248 11.58 13.29 0.61
C SER A 248 10.48 14.23 0.10
N VAL A 249 10.76 15.53 0.14
CA VAL A 249 9.84 16.55 -0.39
C VAL A 249 9.90 16.53 -1.93
N PHE A 250 8.73 16.54 -2.57
CA PHE A 250 8.61 16.80 -3.99
C PHE A 250 8.55 18.32 -4.23
N PRO A 251 9.43 18.87 -5.10
CA PRO A 251 9.35 20.28 -5.48
C PRO A 251 7.99 20.65 -6.07
N GLY A 252 7.50 21.84 -5.75
CA GLY A 252 6.21 22.36 -6.24
C GLY A 252 5.02 22.10 -5.33
N GLY A 253 5.12 21.19 -4.36
CA GLY A 253 4.02 20.90 -3.43
C GLY A 253 2.81 20.25 -4.12
N GLY A 254 1.61 20.48 -3.57
CA GLY A 254 0.36 19.99 -4.16
C GLY A 254 0.07 18.51 -3.86
N LEU A 255 -0.79 17.91 -4.68
CA LEU A 255 -1.22 16.52 -4.54
C LEU A 255 -0.50 15.66 -5.59
N PRO A 256 0.53 14.88 -5.21
CA PRO A 256 1.21 14.00 -6.14
C PRO A 256 0.26 12.96 -6.76
N PRO A 257 0.53 12.49 -7.99
CA PRO A 257 -0.18 11.37 -8.56
C PRO A 257 0.20 10.07 -7.85
N SER A 258 -0.64 9.05 -7.99
CA SER A 258 -0.32 7.72 -7.49
C SER A 258 0.92 7.13 -8.15
N PRO A 259 1.83 6.52 -7.38
CA PRO A 259 3.01 5.91 -7.95
C PRO A 259 2.62 4.69 -8.80
N VAL A 260 3.30 4.52 -9.94
CA VAL A 260 3.10 3.39 -10.84
C VAL A 260 4.43 2.71 -11.13
N ILE A 261 4.37 1.42 -11.42
CA ILE A 261 5.50 0.65 -11.97
C ILE A 261 5.26 0.37 -13.44
N GLY A 262 6.29 0.52 -14.26
CA GLY A 262 6.26 0.23 -15.68
C GLY A 262 7.57 -0.39 -16.16
N VAL A 263 7.55 -1.01 -17.33
CA VAL A 263 8.75 -1.47 -18.03
C VAL A 263 8.93 -0.59 -19.26
N VAL A 264 10.08 0.09 -19.33
CA VAL A 264 10.44 0.98 -20.45
C VAL A 264 11.75 0.53 -21.08
N PRO A 265 11.93 0.66 -22.40
CA PRO A 265 13.22 0.39 -23.03
C PRO A 265 14.21 1.53 -22.68
N VAL A 266 15.31 1.19 -22.02
CA VAL A 266 16.45 2.09 -21.79
C VAL A 266 17.61 1.52 -22.58
N ASP A 267 18.07 2.23 -23.60
CA ASP A 267 19.11 1.75 -24.55
C ASP A 267 18.78 0.37 -25.15
N GLY A 268 17.50 0.14 -25.46
CA GLY A 268 17.00 -1.13 -25.98
C GLY A 268 16.80 -2.23 -24.94
N ILE A 269 17.09 -1.98 -23.66
CA ILE A 269 16.94 -2.96 -22.57
C ILE A 269 15.64 -2.70 -21.80
N PRO A 270 14.72 -3.67 -21.73
CA PRO A 270 13.53 -3.57 -20.89
C PRO A 270 13.91 -3.35 -19.42
N THR A 271 13.57 -2.18 -18.90
CA THR A 271 13.96 -1.72 -17.56
C THR A 271 12.72 -1.38 -16.75
N ALA A 272 12.58 -2.02 -15.59
CA ALA A 272 11.53 -1.67 -14.64
C ALA A 272 11.83 -0.31 -13.99
N VAL A 273 10.85 0.59 -14.02
CA VAL A 273 10.92 1.94 -13.48
C VAL A 273 9.71 2.23 -12.59
N LEU A 274 9.93 3.02 -11.55
CA LEU A 274 8.88 3.64 -10.76
C LEU A 274 8.68 5.07 -11.25
N ILE A 275 7.43 5.49 -11.34
CA ILE A 275 7.05 6.87 -11.65
C ILE A 275 6.27 7.39 -10.44
N GLY A 276 6.63 8.58 -9.96
CA GLY A 276 5.97 9.20 -8.80
C GLY A 276 6.43 8.70 -7.44
N ALA A 277 7.64 8.10 -7.39
CA ALA A 277 8.30 7.69 -6.15
C ALA A 277 9.57 8.54 -5.91
N PRO A 278 10.01 8.72 -4.64
CA PRO A 278 11.32 9.27 -4.32
C PRO A 278 12.49 8.56 -5.01
N ASP A 279 13.58 9.29 -5.30
CA ASP A 279 14.83 8.66 -5.70
C ASP A 279 15.46 7.89 -4.53
N PRO A 280 15.73 6.57 -4.67
CA PRO A 280 16.36 5.79 -3.62
C PRO A 280 17.76 6.30 -3.22
N THR A 281 18.47 7.02 -4.08
CA THR A 281 19.77 7.64 -3.78
C THR A 281 19.66 8.90 -2.92
N GLY A 282 18.46 9.48 -2.81
CA GLY A 282 18.21 10.73 -2.11
C GLY A 282 18.32 11.98 -2.98
N ALA A 283 18.53 11.83 -4.29
CA ALA A 283 18.41 12.91 -5.25
C ALA A 283 17.00 13.51 -5.26
N THR A 284 16.91 14.80 -5.62
CA THR A 284 15.63 15.49 -5.74
C THR A 284 14.88 14.99 -6.98
N THR A 285 13.62 14.61 -6.81
CA THR A 285 12.73 14.16 -7.89
C THR A 285 11.45 14.99 -7.91
N ALA A 286 10.89 15.21 -9.11
CA ALA A 286 9.53 15.74 -9.24
C ALA A 286 8.48 14.68 -8.88
N THR A 287 7.22 15.10 -8.70
CA THR A 287 6.07 14.21 -8.44
C THR A 287 5.79 13.20 -9.56
N ILE A 288 6.35 13.41 -10.76
CA ILE A 288 6.29 12.49 -11.92
C ILE A 288 7.69 11.98 -12.31
N GLY A 289 8.67 12.14 -11.43
CA GLY A 289 10.03 11.67 -11.66
C GLY A 289 10.08 10.15 -11.84
N VAL A 290 11.02 9.71 -12.66
CA VAL A 290 11.24 8.30 -12.99
C VAL A 290 12.48 7.79 -12.26
N THR A 291 12.37 6.65 -11.58
CA THR A 291 13.48 6.03 -10.86
C THR A 291 13.61 4.56 -11.24
N LYS A 292 14.84 4.08 -11.41
CA LYS A 292 15.08 2.67 -11.78
C LYS A 292 14.78 1.75 -10.59
N VAL A 293 13.98 0.72 -10.81
CA VAL A 293 13.77 -0.33 -9.80
C VAL A 293 15.01 -1.21 -9.75
N THR A 294 15.65 -1.27 -8.59
CA THR A 294 16.83 -2.13 -8.37
C THR A 294 16.60 -3.04 -7.17
N PRO A 295 16.10 -4.27 -7.37
CA PRO A 295 15.94 -5.24 -6.30
C PRO A 295 17.28 -5.52 -5.63
N LYS A 296 17.35 -5.29 -4.31
CA LYS A 296 18.53 -5.61 -3.51
C LYS A 296 18.44 -7.07 -3.07
N ILE A 297 18.82 -7.98 -3.95
CA ILE A 297 18.89 -9.42 -3.67
C ILE A 297 20.36 -9.83 -3.41
N SER A 298 20.63 -10.42 -2.25
CA SER A 298 21.94 -11.02 -1.93
C SER A 298 22.04 -12.50 -2.36
N ASN A 299 20.92 -13.14 -2.68
CA ASN A 299 20.88 -14.54 -3.04
C ASN A 299 21.21 -14.75 -4.52
N ALA A 300 22.41 -15.28 -4.80
CA ALA A 300 22.74 -15.84 -6.10
C ALA A 300 21.91 -17.13 -6.31
N ARG A 301 20.94 -17.12 -7.23
CA ARG A 301 20.24 -18.35 -7.61
C ARG A 301 21.10 -19.14 -8.60
N THR A 302 21.57 -20.31 -8.22
CA THR A 302 22.22 -21.26 -9.13
C THR A 302 21.13 -22.01 -9.91
N ARG A 303 21.16 -21.96 -11.24
CA ARG A 303 20.29 -22.81 -12.08
C ARG A 303 20.83 -24.24 -12.05
N THR A 304 20.03 -25.18 -11.58
CA THR A 304 20.31 -26.61 -11.73
C THR A 304 19.56 -27.13 -12.94
N TYR A 305 20.29 -27.54 -13.98
CA TYR A 305 19.70 -28.27 -15.11
C TYR A 305 19.70 -29.76 -14.79
N LYS A 306 18.56 -30.43 -15.00
CA LYS A 306 18.48 -31.90 -15.02
C LYS A 306 18.05 -32.31 -16.42
N SER A 307 18.88 -33.11 -17.09
CA SER A 307 18.49 -33.84 -18.30
C SER A 307 18.13 -35.27 -17.90
N THR A 308 16.97 -35.75 -18.32
CA THR A 308 16.66 -37.18 -18.32
C THR A 308 17.09 -37.75 -19.66
N ASN A 309 18.14 -38.57 -19.67
CA ASN A 309 18.42 -39.42 -20.83
C ASN A 309 17.36 -40.53 -20.85
N THR A 310 16.47 -40.48 -21.82
CA THR A 310 15.56 -41.59 -22.12
C THR A 310 16.13 -42.28 -23.33
N ASP A 311 17.02 -43.25 -23.08
CA ASP A 311 17.42 -44.28 -24.04
C ASP A 311 17.63 -45.57 -23.24
N GLN A 312 16.54 -46.32 -23.07
CA GLN A 312 16.50 -47.79 -23.02
C GLN A 312 15.13 -48.26 -23.54
#